data_AF-A0A6C0JC11-F1
#
_entry.id   AF-A0A6C0JC11-F1
#
_cell.length_a   1.000
_cell.length_b   1.000
_cell.length_c   1.000
_cell.angle_alpha   90.00
_cell.angle_beta   90.00
_cell.angle_gamma   90.00
#
_symmetry.space_group_name_H-M   'P 1'
#
loop_
_entity.id
_entity.type
_entity.pdbx_description
1 polymer ?
#
loop_
_entity_poly.entity_id
_entity_poly.type
_entity_poly.pdbx_seq_one_letter_code
_entity_poly.pdbx_strand_id
1 'polypeptide(L)' 'MLSHSINFNGYIYTLSKEPEESNDIFLKRLWYISKKNPKTVEELNKDINLSLIWRNTKFYDCTYNQEILDKL' A
#
# COMPACT_ATOMS: atom_id res chain seq x y z
N MET A 1 -14.08 9.93 3.08
CA MET A 1 -12.94 9.00 2.95
C MET A 1 -11.84 9.49 3.88
N LEU A 2 -11.38 8.67 4.82
CA LEU A 2 -10.34 9.08 5.78
C LEU A 2 -8.97 8.90 5.12
N SER A 3 -8.21 9.99 4.99
CA SER A 3 -6.83 9.99 4.53
C SER A 3 -5.88 10.17 5.71
N HIS A 4 -4.71 9.54 5.63
CA HIS A 4 -3.61 9.79 6.57
C HIS A 4 -2.33 10.04 5.81
N SER A 5 -1.46 10.83 6.43
CA SER A 5 -0.16 11.18 5.88
C SER A 5 0.96 10.68 6.78
N ILE A 6 2.02 10.14 6.20
CA ILE A 6 3.28 9.86 6.91
C ILE A 6 4.43 10.58 6.24
N ASN A 7 5.37 11.06 7.04
CA ASN A 7 6.65 11.57 6.57
C ASN A 7 7.69 10.45 6.66
N PHE A 8 8.30 10.11 5.53
CA PHE A 8 9.36 9.13 5.46
C PHE A 8 10.40 9.56 4.42
N ASN A 9 11.69 9.54 4.81
CA ASN A 9 12.82 9.98 3.97
C ASN A 9 12.64 11.38 3.35
N GLY A 10 11.98 12.30 4.04
CA GLY A 10 11.73 13.66 3.56
C GLY A 10 10.57 13.79 2.57
N TYR A 11 9.86 12.70 2.28
CA TYR A 11 8.65 12.69 1.47
C TYR A 11 7.40 12.54 2.34
N ILE A 12 6.33 13.23 1.96
CA ILE A 12 5.02 13.09 2.59
C ILE A 12 4.15 12.21 1.70
N TYR A 13 3.78 11.04 2.22
CA TYR A 13 2.88 10.11 1.55
C TYR A 13 1.49 10.25 2.13
N THR A 14 0.53 10.68 1.31
CA THR A 14 -0.88 10.80 1.70
C THR A 14 -1.69 9.72 1.01
N LEU A 15 -2.30 8.84 1.79
CA LEU A 15 -3.10 7.73 1.28
C LEU A 15 -4.48 7.68 1.90
N SER A 16 -5.43 7.27 1.07
CA SER A 16 -6.78 6.96 1.49
C SER A 16 -6.87 5.55 2.03
N LYS A 17 -7.61 5.42 3.13
CA LYS A 17 -7.98 4.15 3.73
C LYS A 17 -9.23 3.59 3.03
N GLU A 18 -9.21 2.29 2.74
CA GLU A 18 -10.41 1.60 2.25
C GLU A 18 -11.44 1.43 3.37
N PRO A 19 -12.76 1.52 3.10
CA PRO A 19 -13.79 1.42 4.13
C PRO A 19 -13.71 0.14 4.98
N GLU A 20 -13.39 -0.98 4.33
CA GLU A 20 -13.31 -2.32 4.93
C GLU A 20 -11.95 -2.58 5.63
N GLU A 21 -10.97 -1.68 5.46
CA GLU A 21 -9.64 -1.86 6.01
C GLU A 21 -9.64 -1.51 7.51
N SER A 22 -8.94 -2.26 8.36
CA SER A 22 -8.72 -1.84 9.74
C SER A 22 -7.63 -0.76 9.82
N ASN A 23 -7.60 0.04 10.88
CA ASN A 23 -6.54 1.06 11.02
C ASN A 23 -5.14 0.41 11.08
N ASP A 24 -5.01 -0.74 11.73
CA ASP A 24 -3.73 -1.45 11.85
C ASP A 24 -3.23 -1.95 10.50
N ILE A 25 -4.12 -2.51 9.68
CA ILE A 25 -3.78 -2.99 8.33
C ILE A 25 -3.42 -1.80 7.44
N PHE A 26 -4.21 -0.72 7.51
CA PHE A 26 -3.96 0.50 6.77
C PHE A 26 -2.58 1.12 7.09
N LEU A 27 -2.22 1.22 8.37
CA LEU A 27 -0.90 1.73 8.78
C LEU A 27 0.24 0.83 8.29
N LYS A 28 0.06 -0.50 8.31
CA LYS A 28 1.05 -1.44 7.74
C LYS A 28 1.19 -1.27 6.23
N ARG A 29 0.08 -1.05 5.51
CA ARG A 29 0.08 -0.80 4.07
C ARG A 29 0.73 0.53 3.71
N LEU A 30 0.46 1.58 4.49
CA LEU A 30 1.09 2.88 4.36
C LEU A 30 2.62 2.77 4.51
N TRP A 31 3.08 2.05 5.53
CA TRP A 31 4.49 1.72 5.72
C TRP A 31 5.09 0.89 4.58
N TYR A 32 4.35 -0.08 4.04
CA TYR A 32 4.78 -0.90 2.91
C TYR A 32 5.12 -0.04 1.69
N ILE A 33 4.23 0.90 1.35
CA ILE A 33 4.41 1.80 0.20
C ILE A 33 5.56 2.77 0.42
N SER A 34 5.63 3.41 1.60
CA SER A 34 6.69 4.39 1.87
C SER A 34 8.09 3.77 1.85
N LYS A 35 8.23 2.51 2.25
CA LYS A 35 9.52 1.79 2.18
C LYS A 35 9.99 1.51 0.75
N LYS A 36 9.08 1.46 -0.23
CA LYS A 36 9.46 1.35 -1.65
C LYS A 36 10.06 2.63 -2.21
N ASN A 37 9.90 3.74 -1.50
CA ASN A 37 10.46 5.05 -1.85
C ASN A 37 10.16 5.46 -3.31
N PRO A 38 8.87 5.47 -3.74
CA PRO A 38 8.53 5.88 -5.09
C PRO A 38 8.91 7.35 -5.29
N LYS A 39 9.57 7.63 -6.41
CA LYS A 39 10.11 8.94 -6.76
C LYS A 39 9.21 9.70 -7.72
N THR A 40 8.27 9.00 -8.36
CA THR A 40 7.29 9.59 -9.27
C THR A 40 5.86 9.26 -8.83
N VAL A 41 4.90 10.06 -9.29
CA VAL A 41 3.47 9.81 -9.05
C VAL A 41 3.02 8.48 -9.68
N GLU A 42 3.62 8.11 -10.81
CA GLU A 42 3.34 6.85 -11.51
C GLU A 42 3.79 5.64 -10.69
N GLU A 43 5.01 5.69 -10.13
CA GLU A 43 5.50 4.67 -9.21
C GLU A 43 4.63 4.58 -7.96
N LEU A 44 4.26 5.73 -7.37
CA LEU A 44 3.38 5.76 -6.20
C LEU A 44 2.02 5.13 -6.49
N ASN A 45 1.39 5.47 -7.61
CA ASN A 45 0.10 4.89 -8.00
C ASN A 45 0.20 3.37 -8.25
N LYS A 46 1.29 2.92 -8.87
CA LYS A 46 1.56 1.49 -9.04
C LYS A 46 1.70 0.79 -7.70
N ASP A 47 2.46 1.37 -6.77
CA ASP A 47 2.68 0.81 -5.44
C ASP A 47 1.41 0.81 -4.59
N ILE A 48 0.56 1.83 -4.72
CA ILE A 48 -0.78 1.85 -4.09
C ILE A 48 -1.60 0.64 -4.57
N ASN A 49 -1.65 0.38 -5.86
CA ASN A 49 -2.40 -0.76 -6.41
C ASN A 49 -1.82 -2.10 -5.93
N LEU A 50 -0.50 -2.28 -6.02
CA LEU A 50 0.17 -3.50 -5.55
C LEU A 50 0.01 -3.69 -4.03
N SER A 51 -0.05 -2.61 -3.26
CA SER A 51 -0.24 -2.67 -1.81
C SER A 51 -1.59 -3.26 -1.40
N LEU A 52 -2.63 -3.10 -2.23
CA LEU A 52 -3.94 -3.70 -1.99
C LEU A 52 -3.88 -5.22 -2.16
N ILE A 53 -3.16 -5.68 -3.18
CA ILE A 53 -2.93 -7.11 -3.43
C ILE A 53 -2.09 -7.70 -2.29
N TRP A 54 -0.97 -7.05 -1.95
CA TRP A 54 -0.14 -7.44 -0.82
C TRP A 54 -0.94 -7.56 0.48
N ARG A 55 -1.80 -6.57 0.78
CA ARG A 55 -2.68 -6.59 1.94
C ARG A 55 -3.61 -7.80 1.91
N ASN A 56 -4.29 -8.02 0.78
CA ASN A 56 -5.26 -9.09 0.64
C ASN A 56 -4.60 -10.47 0.82
N THR A 57 -3.41 -10.66 0.25
CA THR A 57 -2.64 -11.89 0.45
C THR A 57 -2.14 -12.05 1.88
N LYS A 58 -1.75 -10.96 2.56
CA LYS A 58 -1.14 -11.05 3.88
C LYS A 58 -2.14 -11.13 5.05
N PHE A 59 -3.32 -10.52 4.91
CA PHE A 59 -4.26 -10.35 6.02
C PHE A 59 -5.66 -10.91 5.76
N TYR A 60 -6.02 -11.18 4.50
CA TYR A 60 -7.34 -11.69 4.12
C TYR A 60 -7.27 -13.05 3.41
N ASP A 61 -6.10 -13.71 3.46
CA ASP A 61 -5.84 -15.04 2.87
C ASP A 61 -6.25 -15.17 1.39
N CYS A 62 -6.22 -14.05 0.65
CA CYS A 62 -6.54 -14.05 -0.77
C CYS A 62 -5.35 -14.56 -1.60
N THR A 63 -5.62 -15.53 -2.47
CA THR A 63 -4.64 -16.06 -3.42
C THR A 63 -4.72 -15.34 -4.76
N TYR A 64 -3.57 -15.08 -5.37
CA TYR A 64 -3.45 -14.49 -6.70
C TYR A 64 -2.51 -15.35 -7.56
N ASN A 65 -2.61 -15.19 -8.89
CA ASN A 65 -1.69 -15.85 -9.82
C ASN A 65 -0.24 -15.46 -9.52
N GLN A 66 0.69 -16.39 -9.73
CA GLN A 66 2.12 -16.19 -9.42
C GLN A 66 2.70 -14.95 -10.12
N GLU A 67 2.31 -14.70 -11.39
CA GLU A 67 2.74 -13.51 -12.14
C GLU A 67 2.38 -12.17 -11.49
N ILE A 68 1.32 -12.14 -10.68
CA ILE A 68 0.92 -10.95 -9.92
C ILE A 68 1.76 -10.86 -8.63
N LEU A 69 1.96 -11.99 -7.96
CA LEU A 69 2.75 -12.07 -6.73
C LEU A 69 4.22 -11.70 -6.97
N ASP A 70 4.77 -12.05 -8.13
CA ASP A 70 6.15 -11.70 -8.53
C ASP A 70 6.35 -10.18 -8.73
N LYS A 71 5.26 -9.40 -8.80
CA LYS A 71 5.30 -7.94 -8.94
C LYS A 71 5.19 -7.19 -7.61
N LEU A 72 4.93 -7.90 -6.50
CA LEU A 72 4.81 -7.30 -5.16
C LEU A 72 6.19 -6.86 -4.66
#